data_AF-A0A2H6EK69-F1
#
_entry.id   AF-A0A2H6EK69-F1
#
_cell.length_a   1.000
_cell.length_b   1.000
_cell.length_c   1.000
_cell.angle_alpha   90.00
_cell.angle_beta   90.00
_cell.angle_gamma   90.00
#
_symmetry.space_group_name_H-M   'P 1'
#
loop_
_entity.id
_entity.type
_entity.pdbx_description
1 polymer ?
#
loop_
_entity_poly.entity_id
_entity_poly.type
_entity_poly.pdbx_seq_one_letter_code
_entity_poly.pdbx_strand_id
1 'polypeptide(L)'
;MELKQAQWWEPLPNGKILCTLCPRYCTIGKGQKGFCYIRENIDDKLYSIGYGRPTGFAVDPIEKKPLSHFLPGTDVLSFGTAGCNLGCKFCQNWTMSKAKIDETYSVEATPEDVVRLAKKYNAPSIAYTYNDPTIFGEYVIDISKLAGEEGIKSVMVTAGYIDKKAREDIYKYIDAANVDLKAFTETFYHKLTFSHITPVLDTLKWLKNDTDVWLEITTLLIPGENDLPEEIQQMCTWILENLGDEVPLHFTAFHPDFKMRDKPPTSPSTLNTARNIAIKSGIKYCYVGNVFNRESQTTYCPNCEEPLIIRDWHSVIENKLVNGKCFKCGEKIAGVFQE
;
A
#
# COMPACT_ATOMS: atom_id res chain seq x y z
N MET A 1 -8.20 -11.60 -24.22
CA MET A 1 -9.04 -11.96 -23.05
C MET A 1 -10.43 -11.38 -23.20
N GLU A 2 -11.45 -12.08 -22.68
CA GLU A 2 -12.80 -11.55 -22.53
C GLU A 2 -12.83 -10.41 -21.50
N LEU A 3 -13.72 -9.43 -21.66
CA LEU A 3 -13.85 -8.30 -20.73
C LEU A 3 -14.38 -8.79 -19.38
N LYS A 4 -13.71 -8.43 -18.28
CA LYS A 4 -14.18 -8.74 -16.92
C LYS A 4 -15.24 -7.74 -16.49
N GLN A 5 -16.47 -8.22 -16.29
CA GLN A 5 -17.52 -7.40 -15.67
C GLN A 5 -17.12 -7.05 -14.23
N ALA A 6 -17.27 -5.78 -13.85
CA ALA A 6 -16.99 -5.28 -12.51
C ALA A 6 -18.03 -5.79 -11.50
N GLN A 7 -17.60 -5.99 -10.24
CA GLN A 7 -18.45 -6.49 -9.17
C GLN A 7 -19.21 -5.37 -8.42
N TRP A 8 -18.54 -4.24 -8.17
CA TRP A 8 -19.06 -3.20 -7.27
C TRP A 8 -19.68 -2.03 -8.05
N TRP A 9 -20.96 -2.17 -8.40
CA TRP A 9 -21.74 -1.10 -9.00
C TRP A 9 -23.26 -1.31 -8.89
N GLU A 10 -24.00 -0.24 -9.10
CA GLU A 10 -25.46 -0.21 -9.12
C GLU A 10 -25.95 0.48 -10.40
N PRO A 11 -26.99 -0.04 -11.08
CA PRO A 11 -27.58 0.63 -12.23
C PRO A 11 -28.30 1.91 -11.80
N LEU A 12 -28.20 2.96 -12.62
CA LEU A 12 -28.91 4.23 -12.46
C LEU A 12 -29.80 4.50 -13.69
N PRO A 13 -30.78 5.42 -13.60
CA PRO A 13 -31.60 5.81 -14.74
C PRO A 13 -30.78 6.34 -15.92
N ASN A 14 -31.33 6.19 -17.14
CA ASN A 14 -30.74 6.66 -18.40
C ASN A 14 -29.39 6.01 -18.77
N GLY A 15 -29.21 4.72 -18.45
CA GLY A 15 -28.00 3.97 -18.81
C GLY A 15 -26.75 4.43 -18.06
N LYS A 16 -26.93 5.12 -16.93
CA LYS A 16 -25.83 5.48 -16.02
C LYS A 16 -25.60 4.38 -15.00
N ILE A 17 -24.43 4.39 -14.39
CA ILE A 17 -24.05 3.44 -13.35
C ILE A 17 -23.39 4.20 -12.19
N LEU A 18 -23.66 3.76 -10.97
CA LEU A 18 -22.91 4.16 -9.78
C LEU A 18 -21.84 3.10 -9.50
N CYS A 19 -20.55 3.45 -9.62
CA CYS A 19 -19.46 2.58 -9.20
C CYS A 19 -19.29 2.66 -7.68
N THR A 20 -19.37 1.53 -6.97
CA THR A 20 -19.31 1.45 -5.50
C THR A 20 -18.02 0.83 -4.97
N LEU A 21 -17.02 0.65 -5.84
CA LEU A 21 -15.71 0.07 -5.48
C LEU A 21 -14.92 0.92 -4.46
N CYS A 22 -14.99 2.24 -4.57
CA CYS A 22 -14.23 3.14 -3.72
C CYS A 22 -15.06 4.37 -3.34
N PRO A 23 -14.64 5.14 -2.32
CA PRO A 23 -15.40 6.27 -1.78
C PRO A 23 -15.58 7.45 -2.76
N ARG A 24 -15.15 7.31 -4.02
CA ARG A 24 -15.44 8.28 -5.09
C ARG A 24 -16.87 8.19 -5.60
N TYR A 25 -17.52 7.03 -5.47
CA TYR A 25 -18.88 6.79 -5.94
C TYR A 25 -19.16 7.39 -7.33
N CYS A 26 -18.31 7.05 -8.32
CA CYS A 26 -18.38 7.67 -9.64
C CYS A 26 -19.71 7.32 -10.33
N THR A 27 -20.43 8.34 -10.80
CA THR A 27 -21.54 8.18 -11.73
C THR A 27 -21.01 8.16 -13.16
N ILE A 28 -21.16 7.03 -13.86
CA ILE A 28 -20.52 6.75 -15.15
C ILE A 28 -21.61 6.55 -16.21
N GLY A 29 -21.68 7.43 -17.20
CA GLY A 29 -22.59 7.29 -18.35
C GLY A 29 -22.09 6.28 -19.38
N LYS A 30 -22.97 5.85 -20.29
CA LYS A 30 -22.63 4.91 -21.37
C LYS A 30 -21.41 5.37 -22.18
N GLY A 31 -20.44 4.47 -22.35
CA GLY A 31 -19.15 4.74 -23.03
C GLY A 31 -18.18 5.63 -22.24
N GLN A 32 -18.52 6.01 -21.01
CA GLN A 32 -17.65 6.80 -20.14
C GLN A 32 -16.85 5.91 -19.20
N LYS A 33 -15.75 6.48 -18.71
CA LYS A 33 -14.87 5.88 -17.72
C LYS A 33 -15.00 6.60 -16.39
N GLY A 34 -14.82 5.85 -15.30
CA GLY A 34 -14.68 6.42 -13.95
C GLY A 34 -13.39 7.22 -13.80
N PHE A 35 -13.23 7.85 -12.63
CA PHE A 35 -12.05 8.69 -12.32
C PHE A 35 -10.72 7.94 -12.51
N CYS A 36 -10.68 6.64 -12.20
CA CYS A 36 -9.49 5.80 -12.34
C CYS A 36 -9.19 5.37 -13.78
N TYR A 37 -10.00 5.77 -14.76
CA TYR A 37 -9.91 5.44 -16.19
C TYR A 37 -10.08 3.97 -16.59
N ILE A 38 -9.97 3.01 -15.66
CA ILE A 38 -10.05 1.58 -15.97
C ILE A 38 -11.39 0.92 -15.62
N ARG A 39 -12.38 1.71 -15.24
CA ARG A 39 -13.76 1.27 -14.99
C ARG A 39 -14.66 1.92 -16.01
N GLU A 40 -15.21 1.14 -16.93
CA GLU A 40 -15.93 1.65 -18.10
C GLU A 40 -17.35 1.10 -18.15
N ASN A 41 -18.32 1.96 -18.43
CA ASN A 41 -19.70 1.56 -18.67
C ASN A 41 -19.86 1.17 -20.15
N ILE A 42 -19.99 -0.13 -20.40
CA ILE A 42 -20.19 -0.71 -21.74
C ILE A 42 -21.56 -1.37 -21.74
N ASP A 43 -22.47 -0.87 -22.57
CA ASP A 43 -23.84 -1.36 -22.68
C ASP A 43 -24.55 -1.54 -21.33
N ASP A 44 -24.53 -0.46 -20.54
CA ASP A 44 -25.22 -0.32 -19.25
C ASP A 44 -24.74 -1.33 -18.18
N LYS A 45 -23.53 -1.85 -18.35
CA LYS A 45 -22.79 -2.65 -17.36
C LYS A 45 -21.40 -2.09 -17.14
N LEU A 46 -20.92 -2.16 -15.91
CA LEU A 46 -19.57 -1.73 -15.58
C LEU A 46 -18.57 -2.86 -15.84
N TYR A 47 -17.48 -2.55 -16.53
CA TYR A 47 -16.37 -3.46 -16.80
C TYR A 47 -15.06 -2.93 -16.23
N SER A 48 -14.19 -3.86 -15.83
CA SER A 48 -12.81 -3.60 -15.42
C SER A 48 -11.89 -3.83 -16.61
N ILE A 49 -11.60 -2.77 -17.36
CA ILE A 49 -10.75 -2.85 -18.57
C ILE A 49 -9.25 -2.99 -18.24
N GLY A 50 -8.87 -2.79 -16.97
CA GLY A 50 -7.52 -3.06 -16.47
C GLY A 50 -7.29 -4.51 -16.03
N TYR A 51 -8.34 -5.35 -16.00
CA TYR A 51 -8.20 -6.76 -15.65
C TYR A 51 -7.32 -7.49 -16.67
N GLY A 52 -6.31 -8.21 -16.17
CA GLY A 52 -5.34 -8.92 -17.01
C GLY A 52 -4.39 -8.00 -17.81
N ARG A 53 -4.32 -6.71 -17.47
CA ARG A 53 -3.46 -5.71 -18.12
C ARG A 53 -2.42 -5.11 -17.15
N PRO A 54 -1.59 -5.94 -16.49
CA PRO A 54 -0.55 -5.43 -15.60
C PRO A 54 0.54 -4.67 -16.37
N THR A 55 1.25 -3.82 -15.65
CA THR A 55 2.44 -3.10 -16.11
C THR A 55 3.49 -3.04 -14.99
N GLY A 56 4.76 -2.94 -15.40
CA GLY A 56 5.88 -2.72 -14.48
C GLY A 56 6.26 -3.94 -13.63
N PHE A 57 6.16 -5.17 -14.16
CA PHE A 57 6.63 -6.35 -13.42
C PHE A 57 8.09 -6.19 -12.96
N ALA A 58 8.33 -6.37 -11.67
CA ALA A 58 9.66 -6.41 -11.08
C ALA A 58 9.70 -7.43 -9.94
N VAL A 59 10.85 -8.06 -9.76
CA VAL A 59 11.16 -8.79 -8.52
C VAL A 59 11.96 -7.82 -7.66
N ASP A 60 11.34 -7.35 -6.59
CA ASP A 60 11.90 -6.39 -5.65
C ASP A 60 12.05 -7.08 -4.28
N PRO A 61 12.95 -6.63 -3.39
CA PRO A 61 12.92 -7.03 -1.98
C PRO A 61 11.65 -6.51 -1.28
N ILE A 62 11.13 -7.26 -0.31
CA ILE A 62 9.91 -6.89 0.44
C ILE A 62 10.06 -5.55 1.18
N GLU A 63 11.29 -5.18 1.56
CA GLU A 63 11.65 -3.90 2.17
C GLU A 63 11.27 -2.70 1.29
N LYS A 64 11.22 -2.88 -0.04
CA LYS A 64 10.79 -1.84 -0.98
C LYS A 64 9.26 -1.65 -0.99
N LYS A 65 8.50 -2.56 -0.39
CA LYS A 65 7.03 -2.50 -0.18
C LYS A 65 6.69 -2.07 1.25
N PRO A 66 7.43 -1.08 1.79
CA PRO A 66 7.66 -0.80 3.21
C PRO A 66 7.04 -1.80 4.21
N LEU A 67 7.48 -3.05 4.11
CA LEU A 67 7.02 -4.15 4.95
C LEU A 67 8.25 -4.71 5.68
N SER A 68 8.60 -4.07 6.81
CA SER A 68 9.77 -4.46 7.58
C SER A 68 9.50 -5.71 8.43
N HIS A 69 8.25 -6.01 8.74
CA HIS A 69 7.83 -7.07 9.66
C HIS A 69 7.02 -8.16 8.95
N PHE A 70 7.10 -8.23 7.62
CA PHE A 70 6.49 -9.29 6.82
C PHE A 70 7.54 -9.94 5.91
N LEU A 71 7.93 -11.17 6.23
CA LEU A 71 8.92 -11.96 5.50
C LEU A 71 10.21 -11.18 5.14
N PRO A 72 10.84 -10.47 6.11
CA PRO A 72 11.98 -9.60 5.84
C PRO A 72 13.13 -10.35 5.15
N GLY A 73 13.73 -9.72 4.14
CA GLY A 73 14.82 -10.27 3.34
C GLY A 73 14.39 -11.19 2.20
N THR A 74 13.08 -11.37 1.99
CA THR A 74 12.55 -12.15 0.86
C THR A 74 12.23 -11.28 -0.35
N ASP A 75 12.20 -11.94 -1.51
CA ASP A 75 11.75 -11.33 -2.77
C ASP A 75 10.22 -11.24 -2.84
N VAL A 76 9.73 -10.27 -3.62
CA VAL A 76 8.31 -10.09 -3.93
C VAL A 76 8.12 -9.73 -5.41
N LEU A 77 7.28 -10.50 -6.10
CA LEU A 77 6.88 -10.18 -7.48
C LEU A 77 5.90 -9.01 -7.42
N SER A 78 6.24 -7.90 -8.05
CA SER A 78 5.53 -6.64 -7.93
C SER A 78 4.99 -6.18 -9.27
N PHE A 79 3.75 -5.68 -9.29
CA PHE A 79 3.18 -5.04 -10.48
C PHE A 79 2.05 -4.07 -10.11
N GLY A 80 1.66 -3.23 -11.06
CA GLY A 80 0.48 -2.38 -10.98
C GLY A 80 -0.31 -2.41 -12.28
N THR A 81 -1.26 -1.50 -12.42
CA THR A 81 -1.99 -1.25 -13.67
C THR A 81 -1.91 0.22 -14.07
N ALA A 82 -2.53 0.58 -15.19
CA ALA A 82 -2.82 1.98 -15.50
C ALA A 82 -3.89 2.55 -14.57
N GLY A 83 -3.82 3.85 -14.31
CA GLY A 83 -4.83 4.60 -13.56
C GLY A 83 -4.69 4.53 -12.04
N CYS A 84 -5.51 5.29 -11.32
CA CYS A 84 -5.55 5.35 -9.84
C CYS A 84 -6.86 5.99 -9.38
N ASN A 85 -7.40 5.60 -8.23
CA ASN A 85 -8.56 6.23 -7.60
C ASN A 85 -8.23 7.53 -6.84
N LEU A 86 -6.94 7.87 -6.68
CA LEU A 86 -6.49 9.14 -6.09
C LEU A 86 -5.89 10.10 -7.12
N GLY A 87 -5.97 11.39 -6.82
CA GLY A 87 -5.43 12.52 -7.59
C GLY A 87 -4.09 13.07 -7.09
N CYS A 88 -3.27 12.28 -6.38
CA CYS A 88 -2.01 12.73 -5.76
C CYS A 88 -1.13 13.60 -6.68
N LYS A 89 -0.88 14.85 -6.27
CA LYS A 89 -0.01 15.82 -6.99
C LYS A 89 1.49 15.53 -6.86
N PHE A 90 1.87 14.74 -5.87
CA PHE A 90 3.24 14.32 -5.56
C PHE A 90 3.55 12.88 -5.99
N CYS A 91 2.69 12.24 -6.80
CA CYS A 91 2.86 10.83 -7.13
C CYS A 91 4.19 10.56 -7.85
N GLN A 92 5.03 9.70 -7.29
CA GLN A 92 6.32 9.31 -7.89
C GLN A 92 6.12 8.34 -9.07
N ASN A 93 5.07 7.53 -9.02
CA ASN A 93 4.66 6.63 -10.11
C ASN A 93 3.58 7.28 -11.01
N TRP A 94 3.68 8.60 -11.26
CA TRP A 94 2.65 9.34 -11.99
C TRP A 94 2.48 8.90 -13.45
N THR A 95 3.53 8.37 -14.07
CA THR A 95 3.50 7.85 -15.45
C THR A 95 2.47 6.72 -15.59
N MET A 96 2.42 5.80 -14.62
CA MET A 96 1.45 4.69 -14.58
C MET A 96 0.09 5.15 -14.01
N SER A 97 0.10 5.82 -12.86
CA SER A 97 -1.12 6.14 -12.11
C SER A 97 -2.00 7.22 -12.74
N LYS A 98 -1.44 8.05 -13.64
CA LYS A 98 -2.17 9.09 -14.39
C LYS A 98 -2.37 8.73 -15.87
N ALA A 99 -1.95 7.53 -16.29
CA ALA A 99 -2.26 7.02 -17.62
C ALA A 99 -3.76 6.70 -17.72
N LYS A 100 -4.38 7.06 -18.86
CA LYS A 100 -5.78 6.72 -19.15
C LYS A 100 -5.93 5.23 -19.47
N ILE A 101 -4.99 4.71 -20.25
CA ILE A 101 -4.61 3.31 -20.40
C ILE A 101 -3.15 3.38 -20.81
N ASP A 102 -2.29 2.56 -20.20
CA ASP A 102 -0.91 2.44 -20.65
C ASP A 102 -0.82 1.30 -21.68
N GLU A 103 -1.42 1.51 -22.85
CA GLU A 103 -1.38 0.51 -23.95
C GLU A 103 0.05 0.25 -24.42
N THR A 104 0.95 1.21 -24.20
CA THR A 104 2.36 1.11 -24.62
C THR A 104 3.16 0.16 -23.75
N TYR A 105 2.90 0.11 -22.43
CA TYR A 105 3.71 -0.68 -21.49
C TYR A 105 2.95 -1.81 -20.77
N SER A 106 1.62 -1.89 -20.89
CA SER A 106 0.87 -3.03 -20.34
C SER A 106 1.06 -4.30 -21.16
N VAL A 107 1.16 -5.43 -20.45
CA VAL A 107 1.20 -6.76 -21.05
C VAL A 107 -0.12 -7.48 -20.79
N GLU A 108 -0.42 -8.52 -21.57
CA GLU A 108 -1.49 -9.45 -21.22
C GLU A 108 -0.94 -10.51 -20.28
N ALA A 109 -1.57 -10.66 -19.12
CA ALA A 109 -1.29 -11.75 -18.20
C ALA A 109 -2.60 -12.18 -17.53
N THR A 110 -2.89 -13.47 -17.54
CA THR A 110 -3.98 -14.05 -16.75
C THR A 110 -3.56 -14.16 -15.27
N PRO A 111 -4.50 -14.35 -14.33
CA PRO A 111 -4.15 -14.65 -12.95
C PRO A 111 -3.15 -15.81 -12.81
N GLU A 112 -3.35 -16.88 -13.59
CA GLU A 112 -2.48 -18.05 -13.64
C GLU A 112 -1.07 -17.72 -14.15
N ASP A 113 -0.95 -16.81 -15.12
CA ASP A 113 0.36 -16.34 -15.61
C ASP A 113 1.13 -15.59 -14.52
N VAL A 114 0.46 -14.77 -13.72
CA VAL A 114 1.09 -14.04 -12.60
C VAL A 114 1.61 -15.00 -11.54
N VAL A 115 0.79 -15.99 -11.14
CA VAL A 115 1.22 -17.01 -10.16
C VAL A 115 2.38 -17.84 -10.71
N ARG A 116 2.31 -18.23 -11.99
CA ARG A 116 3.42 -18.93 -12.66
C ARG A 116 4.69 -18.10 -12.71
N LEU A 117 4.57 -16.78 -12.91
CA LEU A 117 5.70 -15.86 -12.91
C LEU A 117 6.35 -15.79 -11.51
N ALA A 118 5.54 -15.68 -10.45
CA ALA A 118 6.04 -15.69 -9.07
C ALA A 118 6.80 -16.98 -8.76
N LYS A 119 6.24 -18.15 -9.14
CA LYS A 119 6.92 -19.45 -9.02
C LYS A 119 8.22 -19.50 -9.82
N LYS A 120 8.22 -19.01 -11.06
CA LYS A 120 9.41 -18.97 -11.93
C LYS A 120 10.57 -18.19 -11.28
N TYR A 121 10.26 -17.12 -10.56
CA TYR A 121 11.25 -16.29 -9.86
C TYR A 121 11.47 -16.69 -8.39
N ASN A 122 10.85 -17.78 -7.92
CA ASN A 122 10.87 -18.20 -6.51
C ASN A 122 10.46 -17.09 -5.53
N ALA A 123 9.59 -16.17 -5.95
CA ALA A 123 9.09 -15.13 -5.08
C ALA A 123 8.04 -15.72 -4.11
N PRO A 124 8.27 -15.73 -2.79
CA PRO A 124 7.29 -16.22 -1.83
C PRO A 124 6.04 -15.34 -1.71
N SER A 125 6.06 -14.15 -2.32
CA SER A 125 4.94 -13.22 -2.29
C SER A 125 4.74 -12.46 -3.61
N ILE A 126 3.52 -11.95 -3.80
CA ILE A 126 3.11 -11.08 -4.91
C ILE A 126 2.58 -9.76 -4.31
N ALA A 127 3.12 -8.62 -4.75
CA ALA A 127 2.67 -7.28 -4.35
C ALA A 127 1.92 -6.58 -5.48
N TYR A 128 0.70 -6.14 -5.16
CA TYR A 128 -0.09 -5.23 -5.97
C TYR A 128 0.24 -3.80 -5.55
N THR A 129 0.87 -3.02 -6.44
CA THR A 129 1.56 -1.76 -6.08
C THR A 129 1.70 -0.80 -7.27
N TYR A 130 2.61 0.19 -7.15
CA TYR A 130 2.92 1.30 -8.07
C TYR A 130 1.80 2.32 -8.25
N ASN A 131 0.60 1.87 -8.56
CA ASN A 131 -0.65 2.62 -8.43
C ASN A 131 -1.47 2.10 -7.24
N ASP A 132 -2.76 2.40 -7.17
CA ASP A 132 -3.60 1.88 -6.08
C ASP A 132 -4.30 0.58 -6.51
N PRO A 133 -4.03 -0.57 -5.88
CA PRO A 133 -4.56 -1.86 -6.30
C PRO A 133 -6.08 -2.03 -6.13
N THR A 134 -6.74 -1.15 -5.37
CA THR A 134 -8.22 -1.14 -5.25
C THR A 134 -8.88 -1.10 -6.62
N ILE A 135 -8.32 -0.33 -7.57
CA ILE A 135 -9.01 -0.08 -8.85
C ILE A 135 -9.14 -1.33 -9.72
N PHE A 136 -8.32 -2.37 -9.50
CA PHE A 136 -8.35 -3.65 -10.20
C PHE A 136 -8.65 -4.83 -9.27
N GLY A 137 -9.46 -4.60 -8.23
CA GLY A 137 -9.80 -5.57 -7.18
C GLY A 137 -10.21 -6.97 -7.65
N GLU A 138 -10.96 -7.13 -8.73
CA GLU A 138 -11.32 -8.46 -9.25
C GLU A 138 -10.09 -9.25 -9.70
N TYR A 139 -9.08 -8.56 -10.25
CA TYR A 139 -7.83 -9.19 -10.65
C TYR A 139 -6.97 -9.55 -9.45
N VAL A 140 -6.94 -8.68 -8.42
CA VAL A 140 -6.31 -8.96 -7.12
C VAL A 140 -6.92 -10.21 -6.49
N ILE A 141 -8.25 -10.33 -6.43
CA ILE A 141 -8.95 -11.48 -5.84
C ILE A 141 -8.57 -12.77 -6.57
N ASP A 142 -8.69 -12.78 -7.91
CA ASP A 142 -8.45 -13.97 -8.70
C ASP A 142 -6.99 -14.44 -8.59
N ILE A 143 -6.01 -13.52 -8.63
CA ILE A 143 -4.59 -13.86 -8.42
C ILE A 143 -4.36 -14.37 -7.00
N SER A 144 -4.84 -13.63 -5.99
CA SER A 144 -4.53 -13.94 -4.58
C SER A 144 -5.07 -15.29 -4.16
N LYS A 145 -6.26 -15.66 -4.67
CA LYS A 145 -6.83 -16.99 -4.45
C LYS A 145 -5.93 -18.10 -5.01
N LEU A 146 -5.51 -17.97 -6.27
CA LEU A 146 -4.63 -18.95 -6.92
C LEU A 146 -3.23 -18.98 -6.29
N ALA A 147 -2.70 -17.83 -5.90
CA ALA A 147 -1.42 -17.71 -5.22
C ALA A 147 -1.45 -18.46 -3.87
N GLY A 148 -2.54 -18.29 -3.10
CA GLY A 148 -2.73 -18.98 -1.83
C GLY A 148 -2.79 -20.51 -1.96
N GLU A 149 -3.42 -21.03 -3.02
CA GLU A 149 -3.43 -22.47 -3.32
C GLU A 149 -2.02 -23.05 -3.57
N GLU A 150 -1.08 -22.19 -3.99
CA GLU A 150 0.33 -22.53 -4.25
C GLU A 150 1.27 -22.12 -3.11
N GLY A 151 0.73 -21.66 -1.97
CA GLY A 151 1.52 -21.20 -0.82
C GLY A 151 2.23 -19.85 -1.00
N ILE A 152 1.86 -19.09 -2.03
CA ILE A 152 2.41 -17.75 -2.31
C ILE A 152 1.55 -16.68 -1.65
N LYS A 153 2.20 -15.79 -0.92
CA LYS A 153 1.56 -14.72 -0.14
C LYS A 153 1.14 -13.53 -0.98
N SER A 154 0.03 -12.89 -0.64
CA SER A 154 -0.48 -11.72 -1.36
C SER A 154 -0.36 -10.44 -0.54
N VAL A 155 0.22 -9.41 -1.15
CA VAL A 155 0.56 -8.13 -0.50
C VAL A 155 -0.16 -6.96 -1.20
N MET A 156 -0.83 -6.13 -0.42
CA MET A 156 -1.52 -4.92 -0.89
C MET A 156 -0.72 -3.66 -0.51
N VAL A 157 -0.17 -2.94 -1.48
CA VAL A 157 0.45 -1.61 -1.24
C VAL A 157 -0.48 -0.53 -1.77
N THR A 158 -1.15 0.18 -0.87
CA THR A 158 -2.36 0.95 -1.21
C THR A 158 -2.48 2.24 -0.42
N ALA A 159 -3.27 3.20 -0.91
CA ALA A 159 -3.75 4.33 -0.15
C ALA A 159 -4.93 4.00 0.78
N GLY A 160 -5.44 2.76 0.80
CA GLY A 160 -6.55 2.35 1.65
C GLY A 160 -7.88 3.04 1.33
N TYR A 161 -8.02 3.63 0.13
CA TYR A 161 -9.20 4.39 -0.27
C TYR A 161 -10.23 3.51 -0.97
N ILE A 162 -10.87 2.65 -0.19
CA ILE A 162 -11.75 1.56 -0.64
C ILE A 162 -13.11 1.62 0.07
N ASP A 163 -14.18 1.19 -0.61
CA ASP A 163 -15.51 1.12 0.01
C ASP A 163 -15.60 -0.04 1.00
N LYS A 164 -16.42 0.14 2.05
CA LYS A 164 -16.60 -0.86 3.11
C LYS A 164 -17.05 -2.24 2.62
N LYS A 165 -17.89 -2.31 1.58
CA LYS A 165 -18.33 -3.60 1.02
C LYS A 165 -17.24 -4.22 0.17
N ALA A 166 -16.55 -3.40 -0.64
CA ALA A 166 -15.51 -3.88 -1.54
C ALA A 166 -14.27 -4.39 -0.79
N ARG A 167 -13.91 -3.77 0.35
CA ARG A 167 -12.73 -4.20 1.12
C ARG A 167 -12.90 -5.60 1.72
N GLU A 168 -14.11 -5.99 2.13
CA GLU A 168 -14.38 -7.34 2.65
C GLU A 168 -14.03 -8.42 1.61
N ASP A 169 -14.43 -8.20 0.36
CA ASP A 169 -14.15 -9.13 -0.74
C ASP A 169 -12.68 -9.14 -1.14
N ILE A 170 -12.09 -7.95 -1.32
CA ILE A 170 -10.71 -7.80 -1.84
C ILE A 170 -9.68 -8.32 -0.85
N TYR A 171 -9.81 -8.00 0.44
CA TYR A 171 -8.83 -8.40 1.45
C TYR A 171 -8.99 -9.83 1.94
N LYS A 172 -10.04 -10.56 1.53
CA LYS A 172 -10.28 -11.95 1.91
C LYS A 172 -9.08 -12.89 1.68
N TYR A 173 -8.26 -12.60 0.68
CA TYR A 173 -7.10 -13.43 0.30
C TYR A 173 -5.77 -12.67 0.41
N ILE A 174 -5.75 -11.53 1.10
CA ILE A 174 -4.54 -10.73 1.31
C ILE A 174 -3.89 -11.15 2.62
N ASP A 175 -2.57 -11.35 2.62
CA ASP A 175 -1.80 -11.72 3.81
C ASP A 175 -1.18 -10.51 4.51
N ALA A 176 -0.82 -9.47 3.75
CA ALA A 176 -0.28 -8.22 4.30
C ALA A 176 -0.68 -6.99 3.51
N ALA A 177 -0.73 -5.86 4.19
CA ALA A 177 -1.00 -4.55 3.62
C ALA A 177 -0.02 -3.50 4.14
N ASN A 178 0.56 -2.73 3.23
CA ASN A 178 1.13 -1.44 3.55
C ASN A 178 0.14 -0.34 3.10
N VAL A 179 -0.36 0.42 4.05
CA VAL A 179 -1.37 1.47 3.79
C VAL A 179 -0.73 2.85 3.94
N ASP A 180 -0.82 3.65 2.88
CA ASP A 180 -0.32 5.03 2.89
C ASP A 180 -1.28 5.96 3.67
N LEU A 181 -0.94 6.28 4.92
CA LEU A 181 -1.56 7.36 5.67
C LEU A 181 -0.87 8.68 5.31
N LYS A 182 -1.21 9.21 4.14
CA LYS A 182 -0.44 10.26 3.44
C LYS A 182 -0.25 11.56 4.23
N ALA A 183 -1.14 11.86 5.16
CA ALA A 183 -1.11 13.00 6.07
C ALA A 183 -2.11 12.74 7.21
N PHE A 184 -2.25 13.69 8.13
CA PHE A 184 -3.25 13.63 9.20
C PHE A 184 -4.22 14.83 9.20
N THR A 185 -4.35 15.49 8.04
CA THR A 185 -5.30 16.60 7.87
C THR A 185 -6.20 16.42 6.65
N GLU A 186 -7.49 16.70 6.82
CA GLU A 186 -8.46 16.65 5.71
C GLU A 186 -8.10 17.63 4.58
N THR A 187 -7.50 18.78 4.92
CA THR A 187 -7.03 19.77 3.93
C THR A 187 -5.99 19.18 2.98
N PHE A 188 -5.04 18.39 3.48
CA PHE A 188 -4.04 17.72 2.65
C PHE A 188 -4.72 16.73 1.70
N TYR A 189 -5.61 15.87 2.22
CA TYR A 189 -6.32 14.88 1.42
C TYR A 189 -7.14 15.55 0.30
N HIS A 190 -7.92 16.56 0.64
CA HIS A 190 -8.73 17.28 -0.33
C HIS A 190 -7.87 17.99 -1.39
N LYS A 191 -6.83 18.75 -0.99
CA LYS A 191 -6.06 19.60 -1.93
C LYS A 191 -5.00 18.88 -2.73
N LEU A 192 -4.33 17.90 -2.13
CA LEU A 192 -3.17 17.24 -2.74
C LEU A 192 -3.49 15.86 -3.30
N THR A 193 -4.52 15.19 -2.80
CA THR A 193 -4.87 13.82 -3.23
C THR A 193 -6.24 13.70 -3.89
N PHE A 194 -7.08 14.75 -3.84
CA PHE A 194 -8.49 14.69 -4.29
C PHE A 194 -9.26 13.52 -3.68
N SER A 195 -9.08 13.34 -2.38
CA SER A 195 -9.74 12.31 -1.57
C SER A 195 -10.02 12.85 -0.16
N HIS A 196 -10.48 11.99 0.74
CA HIS A 196 -10.80 12.32 2.13
C HIS A 196 -10.02 11.40 3.08
N ILE A 197 -9.68 11.89 4.28
CA ILE A 197 -8.91 11.07 5.23
C ILE A 197 -9.76 9.98 5.88
N THR A 198 -11.04 10.26 6.16
CA THR A 198 -11.91 9.35 6.93
C THR A 198 -11.99 7.94 6.35
N PRO A 199 -12.19 7.72 5.03
CA PRO A 199 -12.23 6.37 4.48
C PRO A 199 -10.92 5.58 4.65
N VAL A 200 -9.77 6.27 4.69
CA VAL A 200 -8.46 5.64 4.93
C VAL A 200 -8.35 5.20 6.39
N LEU A 201 -8.74 6.08 7.33
CA LEU A 201 -8.77 5.76 8.76
C LEU A 201 -9.73 4.60 9.06
N ASP A 202 -10.91 4.59 8.44
CA ASP A 202 -11.89 3.50 8.58
C ASP A 202 -11.35 2.18 8.03
N THR A 203 -10.53 2.21 6.98
CA THR A 203 -9.87 1.02 6.42
C THR A 203 -8.75 0.52 7.32
N LEU A 204 -7.93 1.41 7.86
CA LEU A 204 -6.89 1.05 8.84
C LEU A 204 -7.49 0.38 10.09
N LYS A 205 -8.56 0.96 10.66
CA LYS A 205 -9.26 0.36 11.81
C LYS A 205 -9.79 -1.02 11.49
N TRP A 206 -10.41 -1.18 10.33
CA TRP A 206 -10.98 -2.45 9.92
C TRP A 206 -9.91 -3.52 9.70
N LEU A 207 -8.83 -3.20 8.98
CA LEU A 207 -7.72 -4.13 8.78
C LEU A 207 -7.16 -4.63 10.12
N LYS A 208 -6.97 -3.72 11.08
CA LYS A 208 -6.39 -4.08 12.37
C LYS A 208 -7.33 -4.89 13.28
N ASN A 209 -8.62 -4.56 13.28
CA ASN A 209 -9.56 -5.09 14.27
C ASN A 209 -10.44 -6.24 13.75
N ASP A 210 -10.64 -6.32 12.44
CA ASP A 210 -11.62 -7.23 11.83
C ASP A 210 -10.96 -8.24 10.86
N THR A 211 -9.63 -8.23 10.72
CA THR A 211 -8.90 -9.13 9.81
C THR A 211 -7.59 -9.65 10.40
N ASP A 212 -7.06 -10.72 9.82
CA ASP A 212 -5.71 -11.25 10.13
C ASP A 212 -4.61 -10.69 9.20
N VAL A 213 -4.94 -9.69 8.38
CA VAL A 213 -3.97 -9.06 7.46
C VAL A 213 -2.88 -8.37 8.26
N TRP A 214 -1.62 -8.72 8.01
CA TRP A 214 -0.50 -7.99 8.61
C TRP A 214 -0.46 -6.55 8.10
N LEU A 215 -0.51 -5.57 9.00
CA LEU A 215 -0.64 -4.16 8.66
C LEU A 215 0.63 -3.38 9.01
N GLU A 216 1.14 -2.63 8.04
CA GLU A 216 2.13 -1.55 8.24
C GLU A 216 1.62 -0.25 7.59
N ILE A 217 2.08 0.89 8.10
CA ILE A 217 1.65 2.22 7.65
C ILE A 217 2.83 2.98 7.08
N THR A 218 2.63 3.65 5.94
CA THR A 218 3.63 4.55 5.37
C THR A 218 3.11 5.98 5.27
N THR A 219 3.96 6.93 5.64
CA THR A 219 3.72 8.37 5.49
C THR A 219 4.89 9.00 4.75
N LEU A 220 4.67 9.39 3.50
CA LEU A 220 5.61 10.20 2.74
C LEU A 220 5.57 11.64 3.26
N LEU A 221 6.63 12.08 3.93
CA LEU A 221 6.71 13.46 4.43
C LEU A 221 7.13 14.40 3.30
N ILE A 222 6.41 15.51 3.14
CA ILE A 222 6.57 16.53 2.11
C ILE A 222 6.80 17.88 2.82
N PRO A 223 7.93 18.56 2.56
CA PRO A 223 8.25 19.81 3.25
C PRO A 223 7.18 20.89 3.13
N GLY A 224 6.70 21.36 4.28
CA GLY A 224 5.68 22.39 4.42
C GLY A 224 4.26 21.94 4.08
N GLU A 225 3.98 20.64 3.99
CA GLU A 225 2.62 20.11 3.75
C GLU A 225 2.10 19.19 4.85
N ASN A 226 2.93 18.25 5.34
CA ASN A 226 2.55 17.26 6.36
C ASN A 226 3.71 16.90 7.32
N ASP A 227 4.76 17.72 7.37
CA ASP A 227 5.98 17.48 8.16
C ASP A 227 6.04 18.30 9.47
N LEU A 228 4.93 18.92 9.87
CA LEU A 228 4.84 19.62 11.15
C LEU A 228 4.85 18.62 12.32
N PRO A 229 5.67 18.87 13.37
CA PRO A 229 5.73 18.01 14.55
C PRO A 229 4.36 17.74 15.19
N GLU A 230 3.49 18.75 15.24
CA GLU A 230 2.16 18.64 15.83
C GLU A 230 1.26 17.68 15.05
N GLU A 231 1.31 17.72 13.72
CA GLU A 231 0.55 16.80 12.86
C GLU A 231 1.04 15.37 13.01
N ILE A 232 2.36 15.16 13.05
CA ILE A 232 2.97 13.85 13.28
C ILE A 232 2.57 13.31 14.66
N GLN A 233 2.56 14.15 15.68
CA GLN A 233 2.12 13.76 17.03
C GLN A 233 0.65 13.33 17.02
N GLN A 234 -0.24 14.08 16.35
CA GLN A 234 -1.66 13.72 16.23
C GLN A 234 -1.85 12.38 15.51
N MET A 235 -1.10 12.15 14.43
CA MET A 235 -1.09 10.87 13.71
C MET A 235 -0.68 9.72 14.64
N CYS A 236 0.42 9.88 15.38
CA CYS A 236 0.93 8.85 16.28
C CYS A 236 -0.05 8.55 17.41
N THR A 237 -0.63 9.59 18.04
CA THR A 237 -1.67 9.43 19.06
C THR A 237 -2.86 8.63 18.52
N TRP A 238 -3.34 8.98 17.32
CA TRP A 238 -4.45 8.25 16.72
C TRP A 238 -4.12 6.78 16.41
N ILE A 239 -2.91 6.51 15.89
CA ILE A 239 -2.45 5.14 15.63
C ILE A 239 -2.44 4.34 16.93
N LEU A 240 -1.88 4.87 18.01
CA LEU A 240 -1.82 4.20 19.32
C LEU A 240 -3.22 3.90 19.87
N GLU A 241 -4.13 4.88 19.81
CA GLU A 241 -5.49 4.74 20.33
C GLU A 241 -6.36 3.75 19.54
N ASN A 242 -6.13 3.62 18.23
CA ASN A 242 -7.03 2.87 17.35
C ASN A 242 -6.45 1.57 16.82
N LEU A 243 -5.11 1.47 16.73
CA LEU A 243 -4.40 0.36 16.12
C LEU A 243 -3.38 -0.31 17.06
N GLY A 244 -3.02 0.35 18.17
CA GLY A 244 -2.03 -0.11 19.13
C GLY A 244 -0.60 0.30 18.79
N ASP A 245 0.36 -0.13 19.63
CA ASP A 245 1.77 0.26 19.57
C ASP A 245 2.63 -0.64 18.66
N GLU A 246 2.08 -1.75 18.19
CA GLU A 246 2.80 -2.78 17.44
C GLU A 246 2.73 -2.64 15.92
N VAL A 247 1.88 -1.76 15.39
CA VAL A 247 1.77 -1.50 13.94
C VAL A 247 2.97 -0.67 13.49
N PRO A 248 3.86 -1.21 12.63
CA PRO A 248 5.00 -0.45 12.14
C PRO A 248 4.60 0.80 11.36
N LEU A 249 5.30 1.90 11.63
CA LEU A 249 5.13 3.17 10.94
C LEU A 249 6.41 3.56 10.20
N HIS A 250 6.28 3.86 8.91
CA HIS A 250 7.37 4.26 8.04
C HIS A 250 7.24 5.72 7.64
N PHE A 251 8.26 6.54 7.90
CA PHE A 251 8.37 7.88 7.33
C PHE A 251 9.33 7.87 6.15
N THR A 252 8.84 8.18 4.95
CA THR A 252 9.67 8.14 3.74
C THR A 252 9.96 9.53 3.20
N ALA A 253 11.15 9.73 2.63
CA ALA A 253 11.49 11.01 1.98
C ALA A 253 10.71 11.21 0.68
N PHE A 254 10.14 12.42 0.54
CA PHE A 254 9.62 12.93 -0.73
C PHE A 254 10.76 13.28 -1.68
N HIS A 255 10.53 13.00 -2.96
CA HIS A 255 11.32 13.50 -4.08
C HIS A 255 10.41 14.33 -5.00
N PRO A 256 10.85 15.50 -5.50
CA PRO A 256 10.02 16.37 -6.33
C PRO A 256 9.64 15.74 -7.67
N ASP A 257 8.37 15.34 -7.79
CA ASP A 257 7.81 14.66 -8.95
C ASP A 257 6.45 15.22 -9.37
N PHE A 258 6.01 14.84 -10.57
CA PHE A 258 4.72 15.18 -11.16
C PHE A 258 4.38 16.67 -11.13
N LYS A 259 3.50 17.12 -10.22
CA LYS A 259 3.00 18.51 -10.13
C LYS A 259 3.61 19.28 -8.96
N MET A 260 4.43 18.65 -8.14
CA MET A 260 5.06 19.26 -6.96
C MET A 260 6.57 19.32 -7.15
N ARG A 261 7.00 20.07 -8.18
CA ARG A 261 8.43 20.28 -8.49
C ARG A 261 9.03 21.51 -7.82
N ASP A 262 8.19 22.28 -7.15
CA ASP A 262 8.49 23.56 -6.50
C ASP A 262 8.94 23.41 -5.04
N LYS A 263 8.91 22.19 -4.50
CA LYS A 263 9.36 21.87 -3.14
C LYS A 263 10.70 21.12 -3.16
N PRO A 264 11.55 21.27 -2.13
CA PRO A 264 12.75 20.47 -1.99
C PRO A 264 12.42 19.01 -1.63
N PRO A 265 13.35 18.06 -1.86
CA PRO A 265 13.25 16.73 -1.28
C PRO A 265 13.27 16.79 0.25
N THR A 266 12.66 15.81 0.90
CA THR A 266 12.65 15.73 2.37
C THR A 266 14.03 15.46 2.91
N SER A 267 14.44 16.25 3.89
CA SER A 267 15.74 16.09 4.51
C SER A 267 15.78 14.88 5.46
N PRO A 268 16.94 14.23 5.65
CA PRO A 268 17.11 13.20 6.67
C PRO A 268 16.78 13.70 8.09
N SER A 269 17.02 14.98 8.41
CA SER A 269 16.69 15.53 9.73
C SER A 269 15.18 15.63 9.97
N THR A 270 14.38 15.95 8.95
CA THR A 270 12.91 15.91 9.01
C THR A 270 12.43 14.50 9.34
N LEU A 271 12.95 13.49 8.63
CA LEU A 271 12.59 12.08 8.88
C LEU A 271 12.97 11.62 10.30
N ASN A 272 14.19 11.94 10.74
CA ASN A 272 14.65 11.60 12.09
C ASN A 272 13.80 12.28 13.17
N THR A 273 13.36 13.52 12.93
CA THR A 273 12.46 14.23 13.84
C THR A 273 11.11 13.51 13.94
N ALA A 274 10.51 13.13 12.81
CA ALA A 274 9.26 12.38 12.77
C ALA A 274 9.37 11.02 13.48
N ARG A 275 10.45 10.27 13.22
CA ARG A 275 10.73 9.00 13.90
C ARG A 275 10.85 9.17 15.41
N ASN A 276 11.57 10.20 15.85
CA ASN A 276 11.73 10.47 17.28
C ASN A 276 10.40 10.84 17.96
N ILE A 277 9.51 11.57 17.28
CA ILE A 277 8.17 11.87 17.77
C ILE A 277 7.37 10.57 17.92
N ALA A 278 7.37 9.70 16.90
CA ALA A 278 6.64 8.43 16.94
C ALA A 278 7.11 7.52 18.09
N ILE A 279 8.42 7.33 18.24
CA ILE A 279 8.99 6.51 19.32
C ILE A 279 8.65 7.09 20.69
N LYS A 280 8.82 8.41 20.87
CA LYS A 280 8.47 9.08 22.14
C LYS A 280 6.97 9.01 22.46
N SER A 281 6.12 8.93 21.44
CA SER A 281 4.67 8.76 21.61
C SER A 281 4.32 7.36 22.10
N GLY A 282 5.18 6.37 21.85
CA GLY A 282 4.97 4.97 22.23
C GLY A 282 4.89 3.99 21.07
N ILE A 283 5.10 4.42 19.81
CA ILE A 283 5.17 3.49 18.68
C ILE A 283 6.45 2.64 18.81
N LYS A 284 6.31 1.31 18.92
CA LYS A 284 7.45 0.40 19.12
C LYS A 284 8.36 0.32 17.90
N TYR A 285 7.78 0.37 16.70
CA TYR A 285 8.49 0.16 15.45
C TYR A 285 8.27 1.34 14.52
N CYS A 286 9.28 2.20 14.41
CA CYS A 286 9.26 3.33 13.49
C CYS A 286 10.53 3.38 12.64
N TYR A 287 10.32 3.43 11.32
CA TYR A 287 11.35 3.35 10.30
C TYR A 287 11.42 4.62 9.48
N VAL A 288 12.59 4.89 8.90
CA VAL A 288 12.70 5.88 7.83
C VAL A 288 13.13 5.23 6.52
N GLY A 289 12.56 5.69 5.42
CA GLY A 289 12.80 5.15 4.09
C GLY A 289 13.16 6.22 3.06
N ASN A 290 13.56 5.78 1.86
CA ASN A 290 14.10 6.61 0.79
C ASN A 290 15.36 7.42 1.17
N VAL A 291 16.06 7.00 2.22
CA VAL A 291 17.36 7.55 2.66
C VAL A 291 18.24 6.41 3.17
N PHE A 292 19.57 6.57 3.07
CA PHE A 292 20.52 5.62 3.65
C PHE A 292 20.69 5.92 5.14
N ASN A 293 20.02 5.15 6.00
CA ASN A 293 20.16 5.27 7.45
C ASN A 293 19.89 3.93 8.14
N ARG A 294 20.97 3.17 8.34
CA ARG A 294 20.96 1.84 8.95
C ARG A 294 20.31 1.81 10.34
N GLU A 295 20.58 2.81 11.17
CA GLU A 295 20.04 2.88 12.54
C GLU A 295 18.50 2.92 12.49
N SER A 296 17.94 3.85 11.74
CA SER A 296 16.49 3.98 11.60
C SER A 296 15.81 2.92 10.74
N GLN A 297 16.58 2.06 10.05
CA GLN A 297 16.07 0.93 9.26
C GLN A 297 16.15 -0.40 10.02
N THR A 298 16.86 -0.41 11.15
CA THR A 298 17.04 -1.58 12.00
C THR A 298 15.81 -1.80 12.87
N THR A 299 15.31 -3.04 12.92
CA THR A 299 14.30 -3.46 13.89
C THR A 299 15.00 -3.74 15.22
N TYR A 300 14.61 -3.01 16.27
CA TYR A 300 15.12 -3.21 17.62
C TYR A 300 14.10 -3.94 18.49
N CYS A 301 14.58 -4.71 19.46
CA CYS A 301 13.72 -5.30 20.48
C CYS A 301 13.08 -4.20 21.35
N PRO A 302 11.74 -4.14 21.49
CA PRO A 302 11.10 -3.10 22.31
C PRO A 302 11.36 -3.26 23.82
N ASN A 303 11.86 -4.42 24.25
CA ASN A 303 12.12 -4.72 25.67
C ASN A 303 13.60 -4.51 26.05
N CYS A 304 14.55 -4.99 25.24
CA CYS A 304 15.98 -4.95 25.58
C CYS A 304 16.84 -4.13 24.61
N GLU A 305 16.24 -3.46 23.63
CA GLU A 305 16.89 -2.60 22.64
C GLU A 305 17.97 -3.29 21.77
N GLU A 306 18.06 -4.61 21.82
CA GLU A 306 18.98 -5.36 20.96
C GLU A 306 18.59 -5.18 19.49
N PRO A 307 19.54 -4.91 18.57
CA PRO A 307 19.27 -4.88 17.13
C PRO A 307 18.97 -6.30 16.64
N LEU A 308 17.76 -6.51 16.09
CA LEU A 308 17.25 -7.82 15.69
C LEU A 308 17.30 -8.03 14.18
N ILE A 309 16.77 -7.09 13.40
CA ILE A 309 16.83 -7.17 11.94
C ILE A 309 17.56 -5.94 11.44
N ILE A 310 18.81 -6.13 11.04
CA ILE A 310 19.69 -5.05 10.58
C ILE A 310 19.55 -4.95 9.07
N ARG A 311 19.19 -3.76 8.60
CA ARG A 311 19.01 -3.46 7.19
C ARG A 311 19.99 -2.41 6.71
N ASP A 312 20.39 -2.54 5.46
CA ASP A 312 21.07 -1.47 4.73
C ASP A 312 20.29 -1.23 3.44
N TRP A 313 19.61 -0.08 3.38
CA TRP A 313 18.66 0.22 2.32
C TRP A 313 17.55 -0.85 2.28
N HIS A 314 17.45 -1.61 1.19
CA HIS A 314 16.47 -2.68 1.02
C HIS A 314 17.03 -4.09 1.27
N SER A 315 18.27 -4.20 1.76
CA SER A 315 18.89 -5.51 2.04
C SER A 315 18.87 -5.81 3.53
N VAL A 316 18.41 -6.99 3.91
CA VAL A 316 18.61 -7.53 5.26
C VAL A 316 20.02 -8.08 5.36
N ILE A 317 20.82 -7.47 6.25
CA ILE A 317 22.21 -7.88 6.49
C ILE A 317 22.28 -8.96 7.55
N GLU A 318 21.39 -8.89 8.56
CA GLU A 318 21.36 -9.82 9.66
C GLU A 318 19.94 -9.92 10.22
N ASN A 319 19.48 -11.14 10.51
CA ASN A 319 18.23 -11.41 11.22
C ASN A 319 18.53 -12.32 12.42
N LYS A 320 18.32 -11.78 13.63
CA LYS A 320 18.56 -12.44 14.92
C LYS A 320 17.25 -12.83 15.61
N LEU A 321 16.15 -12.96 14.89
CA LEU A 321 14.93 -13.52 15.44
C LEU A 321 15.04 -15.05 15.53
N VAL A 322 14.44 -15.61 16.59
CA VAL A 322 14.26 -17.06 16.75
C VAL A 322 12.77 -17.30 16.95
N ASN A 323 12.10 -17.94 15.99
CA ASN A 323 10.64 -18.17 16.02
C ASN A 323 9.84 -16.88 16.29
N GLY A 324 10.21 -15.78 15.62
CA GLY A 324 9.58 -14.46 15.81
C GLY A 324 9.86 -13.79 17.17
N LYS A 325 10.86 -14.26 17.92
CA LYS A 325 11.24 -13.69 19.22
C LYS A 325 12.66 -13.14 19.20
N CYS A 326 12.93 -12.15 20.04
CA CYS A 326 14.27 -11.66 20.32
C CYS A 326 15.15 -12.82 20.83
N PHE A 327 16.28 -13.11 20.18
CA PHE A 327 17.22 -14.15 20.62
C PHE A 327 17.79 -13.91 22.04
N LYS A 328 17.83 -12.65 22.50
CA LYS A 328 18.49 -12.25 23.75
C LYS A 328 17.55 -12.31 24.96
N CYS A 329 16.37 -11.70 24.88
CA CYS A 329 15.43 -11.62 26.00
C CYS A 329 14.14 -12.42 25.80
N GLY A 330 13.92 -13.02 24.63
CA GLY A 330 12.73 -13.83 24.35
C GLY A 330 11.44 -13.03 24.07
N GLU A 331 11.52 -11.69 24.02
CA GLU A 331 10.38 -10.83 23.68
C GLU A 331 9.78 -11.22 22.33
N LYS A 332 8.46 -11.32 22.25
CA LYS A 332 7.78 -11.59 20.97
C LYS A 332 7.79 -10.32 20.14
N ILE A 333 8.29 -10.41 18.92
CA ILE A 333 8.27 -9.30 17.98
C ILE A 333 7.01 -9.44 17.14
N ALA A 334 6.23 -8.37 17.04
CA ALA A 334 5.03 -8.37 16.21
C ALA A 334 5.45 -8.46 14.75
N GLY A 335 4.86 -9.37 13.98
CA GLY A 335 5.20 -9.56 12.57
C GLY A 335 4.93 -10.97 12.08
N VAL A 336 5.13 -11.16 10.79
CA VAL A 336 5.12 -12.45 10.10
C VAL A 336 6.54 -12.70 9.64
N PHE A 337 7.20 -13.69 10.24
CA PHE A 337 8.60 -14.02 9.98
C PHE A 337 8.70 -15.43 9.40
N GLN A 338 9.74 -15.69 8.61
CA GLN A 338 10.11 -17.06 8.26
C GLN A 338 10.55 -17.81 9.52
N GLU A 339 10.24 -19.10 9.59
CA GLU A 339 10.62 -19.99 10.70
C GLU A 339 12.13 -20.17 10.82
#